data_AF-A0A522N8F3-F1
#
_entry.id   AF-A0A522N8F3-F1
#
_cell.length_a   1.000
_cell.length_b   1.000
_cell.length_c   1.000
_cell.angle_alpha   90.00
_cell.angle_beta   90.00
_cell.angle_gamma   90.00
#
_symmetry.space_group_name_H-M   'P 1'
#
loop_
_entity.id
_entity.type
_entity.pdbx_description
1 polymer ?
#
loop_
_entity_poly.entity_id
_entity_poly.type
_entity_poly.pdbx_seq_one_letter_code
_entity_poly.pdbx_strand_id
1 'polypeptide(L)'
;MIGTLATLAEALGARLAGDPQFVVERVDAVEEARPASLTFAVDERYLKAAMESKAGAVLTNVEGAAEQYPGRNVLIVADARGALARILGMLEPPRPSGPFVHPSAVVDPSALIGERVWIGPTCVVGAGASIGDDCVLQAGAQLGARARLGRRCLLHPRALLLDDCVAADEVVLQAGAVVGSDGFGYAFVDGRYVKIPQIGNVVLGARVEIGANACIDRAQTGSTTIGEGTKIDNLVQVAHNCELGRHVGIAAQTGLAGTTIVGDYVRMGGQVGTKGHVRIGDRVALVGKSGVWKDLTQPGVYGGSPAVEQRAELQRQVLLRQLPKLLDRVRALERASFSAPHDTQRDE
;
A
#
# COMPACT_ATOMS: atom_id res chain seq x y z
N MET A 1 11.34 27.65 -8.37
CA MET A 1 12.60 27.17 -8.98
C MET A 1 13.01 25.92 -8.22
N ILE A 2 13.24 24.81 -8.93
CA ILE A 2 13.72 23.55 -8.33
C ILE A 2 15.26 23.59 -8.23
N GLY A 3 15.91 23.94 -9.33
CA GLY A 3 17.37 23.98 -9.45
C GLY A 3 17.79 24.01 -10.92
N THR A 4 19.09 24.10 -11.17
CA THR A 4 19.64 23.90 -12.52
C THR A 4 19.85 22.41 -12.80
N LEU A 5 19.98 22.02 -14.07
CA LEU A 5 20.29 20.63 -14.39
C LEU A 5 21.61 20.16 -13.79
N ALA A 6 22.63 21.02 -13.68
CA ALA A 6 23.86 20.67 -12.98
C ALA A 6 23.61 20.30 -11.51
N THR A 7 22.84 21.12 -10.78
CA THR A 7 22.53 20.85 -9.37
C THR A 7 21.70 19.59 -9.18
N LEU A 8 20.75 19.34 -10.10
CA LEU A 8 19.94 18.13 -10.07
C LEU A 8 20.77 16.90 -10.44
N ALA A 9 21.68 17.02 -11.41
CA ALA A 9 22.58 15.93 -11.78
C ALA A 9 23.49 15.52 -10.62
N GLU A 10 24.08 16.50 -9.95
CA GLU A 10 24.92 16.26 -8.76
C GLU A 10 24.11 15.61 -7.64
N ALA A 11 22.96 16.17 -7.30
CA ALA A 11 22.08 15.61 -6.27
C ALA A 11 21.69 14.17 -6.58
N LEU A 12 21.42 13.85 -7.85
CA LEU A 12 20.95 12.54 -8.29
C LEU A 12 22.07 11.54 -8.61
N GLY A 13 23.33 11.99 -8.70
CA GLY A 13 24.40 11.21 -9.31
C GLY A 13 24.11 10.86 -10.77
N ALA A 14 23.41 11.74 -11.49
CA ALA A 14 22.98 11.53 -12.86
C ALA A 14 24.07 11.92 -13.88
N ARG A 15 24.14 11.19 -14.99
CA ARG A 15 24.86 11.68 -16.18
C ARG A 15 24.02 12.77 -16.83
N LEU A 16 24.57 13.97 -16.90
CA LEU A 16 23.96 15.12 -17.56
C LEU A 16 24.35 15.17 -19.04
N ALA A 17 23.36 15.38 -19.91
CA ALA A 17 23.54 15.77 -21.30
C ALA A 17 22.67 16.99 -21.62
N GLY A 18 23.20 17.92 -22.41
CA GLY A 18 22.55 19.20 -22.71
C GLY A 18 23.12 20.37 -21.91
N ASP A 19 22.31 21.39 -21.64
CA ASP A 19 22.73 22.62 -20.98
C ASP A 19 22.74 22.49 -19.44
N PRO A 20 23.91 22.52 -18.77
CA PRO A 20 23.98 22.44 -17.31
C PRO A 20 23.34 23.64 -16.59
N GLN A 21 23.18 24.77 -17.26
CA GLN A 21 22.60 25.99 -16.70
C GLN A 21 21.08 26.06 -16.87
N PHE A 22 20.49 25.13 -17.62
CA PHE A 22 19.04 25.08 -17.80
C PHE A 22 18.33 25.01 -16.45
N VAL A 23 17.39 25.96 -16.24
CA VAL A 23 16.64 26.09 -14.98
C VAL A 23 15.38 25.23 -15.05
N VAL A 24 15.27 24.29 -14.13
CA VAL A 24 14.05 23.52 -13.91
C VAL A 24 13.18 24.25 -12.90
N GLU A 25 11.97 24.62 -13.29
CA GLU A 25 11.03 25.32 -12.42
C GLU A 25 10.00 24.41 -11.78
N ARG A 26 9.70 23.28 -12.42
CA ARG A 26 8.65 22.34 -12.02
C ARG A 26 8.89 20.94 -12.58
N VAL A 27 8.18 19.97 -12.01
CA VAL A 27 8.06 18.61 -12.55
C VAL A 27 6.68 18.44 -13.16
N ASP A 28 6.62 17.85 -14.36
CA ASP A 28 5.37 17.64 -15.10
C ASP A 28 5.24 16.23 -15.67
N ALA A 29 3.98 15.78 -15.77
CA ALA A 29 3.61 14.67 -16.65
C ALA A 29 3.94 15.03 -18.10
N VAL A 30 4.23 14.01 -18.92
CA VAL A 30 4.65 14.17 -20.31
C VAL A 30 3.64 15.00 -21.11
N GLU A 31 2.35 14.78 -20.88
CA GLU A 31 1.23 15.39 -21.61
C GLU A 31 1.02 16.88 -21.25
N GLU A 32 1.41 17.28 -20.04
CA GLU A 32 1.21 18.63 -19.49
C GLU A 32 2.51 19.44 -19.45
N ALA A 33 3.60 18.86 -19.94
CA ALA A 33 4.93 19.41 -19.87
C ALA A 33 5.00 20.81 -20.48
N ARG A 34 5.87 21.64 -19.89
CA ARG A 34 6.08 23.04 -20.27
C ARG A 34 7.57 23.28 -20.53
N PRO A 35 7.94 24.35 -21.25
CA PRO A 35 9.34 24.59 -21.61
C PRO A 35 10.35 24.62 -20.45
N ALA A 36 9.92 24.96 -19.22
CA ALA A 36 10.75 24.99 -18.01
C ALA A 36 10.57 23.76 -17.11
N SER A 37 9.91 22.70 -17.58
CA SER A 37 9.60 21.51 -16.78
C SER A 37 10.61 20.39 -16.99
N LEU A 38 10.84 19.64 -15.92
CA LEU A 38 11.42 18.30 -15.96
C LEU A 38 10.28 17.28 -16.08
N THR A 39 10.30 16.45 -17.11
CA THR A 39 9.46 15.25 -17.18
C THR A 39 10.32 14.00 -16.99
N PHE A 40 9.72 12.80 -17.02
CA PHE A 40 10.45 11.55 -16.82
C PHE A 40 9.99 10.43 -17.75
N ALA A 41 10.90 9.50 -18.01
CA ALA A 41 10.64 8.28 -18.76
C ALA A 41 11.36 7.10 -18.10
N VAL A 42 10.70 5.94 -17.99
CA VAL A 42 11.25 4.76 -17.30
C VAL A 42 11.69 3.64 -18.24
N ASP A 43 11.29 3.75 -19.51
CA ASP A 43 11.62 2.81 -20.57
C ASP A 43 11.56 3.50 -21.94
N GLU A 44 12.01 2.79 -22.97
CA GLU A 44 12.05 3.25 -24.37
C GLU A 44 10.68 3.72 -24.90
N ARG A 45 9.59 3.06 -24.46
CA ARG A 45 8.24 3.41 -24.91
C ARG A 45 7.86 4.80 -24.40
N TYR A 46 8.16 5.12 -23.15
CA TYR A 46 7.90 6.44 -22.59
C TYR A 46 8.94 7.49 -23.02
N LEU A 47 10.17 7.09 -23.34
CA LEU A 47 11.23 8.00 -23.74
C LEU A 47 10.84 8.81 -24.97
N LYS A 48 10.32 8.15 -26.01
CA LYS A 48 9.88 8.83 -27.23
C LYS A 48 8.86 9.94 -26.94
N ALA A 49 7.82 9.61 -26.16
CA ALA A 49 6.78 10.57 -25.79
C ALA A 49 7.35 11.74 -24.96
N ALA A 50 8.25 11.46 -24.02
CA ALA A 50 8.92 12.49 -23.21
C ALA A 50 9.78 13.43 -24.08
N MET A 51 10.47 12.90 -25.09
CA MET A 51 11.31 13.67 -26.00
C MET A 51 10.51 14.54 -26.97
N GLU A 52 9.35 14.06 -27.43
CA GLU A 52 8.41 14.79 -28.29
C GLU A 52 7.56 15.82 -27.50
N SER A 53 7.58 15.76 -26.17
CA SER A 53 6.87 16.69 -25.30
C SER A 53 7.47 18.09 -25.29
N LYS A 54 6.72 19.05 -24.73
CA LYS A 54 7.18 20.42 -24.50
C LYS A 54 8.13 20.55 -23.29
N ALA A 55 8.50 19.45 -22.64
CA ALA A 55 9.41 19.48 -21.49
C ALA A 55 10.75 20.11 -21.88
N GLY A 56 11.29 20.90 -20.97
CA GLY A 56 12.63 21.48 -21.09
C GLY A 56 13.74 20.49 -20.80
N ALA A 57 13.47 19.46 -19.99
CA ALA A 57 14.40 18.38 -19.67
C ALA A 57 13.68 17.05 -19.38
N VAL A 58 14.39 15.93 -19.56
CA VAL A 58 13.88 14.57 -19.32
C VAL A 58 14.78 13.83 -18.33
N LEU A 59 14.21 13.29 -17.26
CA LEU A 59 14.85 12.31 -16.36
C LEU A 59 14.59 10.89 -16.87
N THR A 60 15.62 10.07 -17.05
CA THR A 60 15.44 8.71 -17.59
C THR A 60 16.48 7.72 -17.09
N ASN A 61 16.14 6.43 -17.15
CA ASN A 61 17.07 5.31 -16.97
C ASN A 61 17.36 4.55 -18.27
N VAL A 62 16.96 5.11 -19.41
CA VAL A 62 17.31 4.57 -20.72
C VAL A 62 18.73 5.02 -21.08
N GLU A 63 19.64 4.05 -21.16
CA GLU A 63 21.00 4.27 -21.67
C GLU A 63 20.94 4.69 -23.14
N GLY A 64 21.90 5.50 -23.60
CA GLY A 64 21.89 5.98 -24.99
C GLY A 64 20.89 7.10 -25.31
N ALA A 65 20.04 7.51 -24.36
CA ALA A 65 19.01 8.53 -24.59
C ALA A 65 19.57 9.88 -25.09
N ALA A 66 20.75 10.28 -24.60
CA ALA A 66 21.40 11.52 -25.02
C ALA A 66 21.92 11.43 -26.47
N GLU A 67 22.40 10.24 -26.85
CA GLU A 67 22.94 9.93 -28.16
C GLU A 67 21.83 9.83 -29.22
N GLN A 68 20.68 9.26 -28.85
CA GLN A 68 19.50 9.14 -29.70
C GLN A 68 18.79 10.47 -29.95
N TYR A 69 18.82 11.38 -28.97
CA TYR A 69 18.15 12.68 -29.02
C TYR A 69 19.13 13.84 -28.79
N PRO A 70 20.04 14.09 -29.75
CA PRO A 70 21.06 15.14 -29.61
C PRO A 70 20.40 16.52 -29.46
N GLY A 71 20.97 17.35 -28.58
CA GLY A 71 20.48 18.71 -28.31
C GLY A 71 19.31 18.81 -27.33
N ARG A 72 18.81 17.68 -26.81
CA ARG A 72 17.86 17.67 -25.69
C ARG A 72 18.61 17.67 -24.36
N ASN A 73 17.97 18.26 -23.35
CA ASN A 73 18.44 18.20 -21.97
C ASN A 73 17.96 16.90 -21.32
N VAL A 74 18.90 16.09 -20.82
CA VAL A 74 18.63 14.77 -20.29
C VAL A 74 19.44 14.53 -19.02
N LEU A 75 18.76 14.04 -17.97
CA LEU A 75 19.38 13.49 -16.78
C LEU A 75 19.23 11.97 -16.79
N ILE A 76 20.35 11.26 -16.89
CA ILE A 76 20.37 9.81 -17.02
C ILE A 76 20.82 9.19 -15.69
N VAL A 77 19.98 8.35 -15.11
CA VAL A 77 20.17 7.71 -13.80
C VAL A 77 19.96 6.20 -13.89
N ALA A 78 20.42 5.43 -12.91
CA ALA A 78 20.16 3.99 -12.86
C ALA A 78 18.68 3.66 -12.58
N ASP A 79 18.00 4.50 -11.79
CA ASP A 79 16.59 4.34 -11.44
C ASP A 79 15.85 5.69 -11.54
N ALA A 80 15.11 5.88 -12.63
CA ALA A 80 14.35 7.11 -12.86
C ALA A 80 13.20 7.29 -11.86
N ARG A 81 12.60 6.20 -11.35
CA ARG A 81 11.50 6.30 -10.38
C ARG A 81 12.04 6.72 -9.01
N GLY A 82 13.11 6.10 -8.55
CA GLY A 82 13.79 6.50 -7.32
C GLY A 82 14.31 7.94 -7.38
N ALA A 83 14.91 8.34 -8.50
CA ALA A 83 15.35 9.72 -8.71
C ALA A 83 14.17 10.71 -8.70
N LEU A 84 13.07 10.39 -9.38
CA LEU A 84 11.85 11.21 -9.36
C LEU A 84 11.32 11.36 -7.93
N ALA A 85 11.24 10.27 -7.16
CA ALA A 85 10.80 10.30 -5.76
C ALA A 85 11.67 11.24 -4.91
N ARG A 86 13.00 11.25 -5.13
CA ARG A 86 13.92 12.18 -4.45
C ARG A 86 13.65 13.63 -4.83
N ILE A 87 13.47 13.94 -6.12
CA ILE A 87 13.14 15.30 -6.58
C ILE A 87 11.81 15.75 -5.97
N LEU A 88 10.77 14.92 -6.04
CA LEU A 88 9.46 15.25 -5.48
C LEU A 88 9.53 15.46 -3.96
N GLY A 89 10.37 14.69 -3.25
CA GLY A 89 10.64 14.91 -1.82
C GLY A 89 11.28 16.26 -1.51
N MET A 90 12.11 16.81 -2.41
CA MET A 90 12.67 18.17 -2.25
C MET A 90 11.63 19.27 -2.47
N LEU A 91 10.53 18.96 -3.17
CA LEU A 91 9.44 19.90 -3.47
C LEU A 91 8.28 19.78 -2.50
N GLU A 92 8.30 18.78 -1.62
CA GLU A 92 7.26 18.60 -0.64
C GLU A 92 7.15 19.88 0.22
N PRO A 93 5.95 20.46 0.39
CA PRO A 93 5.78 21.64 1.22
C PRO A 93 6.39 21.40 2.60
N PRO A 94 7.08 22.39 3.18
CA PRO A 94 7.70 22.22 4.48
C PRO A 94 6.62 21.85 5.50
N ARG A 95 6.83 20.74 6.20
CA ARG A 95 5.95 20.30 7.27
C ARG A 95 6.20 21.18 8.51
N PRO A 96 5.18 21.37 9.39
CA PRO A 96 5.42 21.93 10.71
C PRO A 96 6.54 21.15 11.39
N SER A 97 7.49 21.87 11.99
CA SER A 97 8.65 21.27 12.63
C SER A 97 9.08 22.10 13.83
N GLY A 98 9.86 21.48 14.72
CA GLY A 98 10.35 22.11 15.94
C GLY A 98 9.40 21.94 17.14
N PRO A 99 9.88 22.32 18.34
CA PRO A 99 9.15 22.11 19.58
C PRO A 99 7.96 23.07 19.67
N PHE A 100 6.75 22.53 19.60
CA PHE A 100 5.53 23.32 19.69
C PHE A 100 4.38 22.50 20.25
N VAL A 101 3.62 23.06 21.18
CA VAL A 101 2.35 22.51 21.63
C VAL A 101 1.30 23.61 21.52
N HIS A 102 0.31 23.41 20.67
CA HIS A 102 -0.75 24.39 20.48
C HIS A 102 -1.55 24.58 21.78
N PRO A 103 -1.96 25.81 22.17
CA PRO A 103 -2.69 26.05 23.42
C PRO A 103 -4.03 25.30 23.56
N SER A 104 -4.62 24.85 22.45
CA SER A 104 -5.85 24.04 22.45
C SER A 104 -5.61 22.53 22.45
N ALA A 105 -4.36 22.08 22.44
CA ALA A 105 -4.03 20.67 22.62
C ALA A 105 -4.22 20.29 24.09
N VAL A 106 -4.72 19.09 24.34
CA VAL A 106 -4.87 18.52 25.68
C VAL A 106 -3.83 17.42 25.82
N VAL A 107 -2.80 17.68 26.64
CA VAL A 107 -1.72 16.74 26.91
C VAL A 107 -1.78 16.35 28.37
N ASP A 108 -1.91 15.05 28.64
CA ASP A 108 -1.89 14.55 30.01
C ASP A 108 -0.53 14.83 30.68
N PRO A 109 -0.48 15.27 31.95
CA PRO A 109 0.78 15.58 32.64
C PRO A 109 1.77 14.42 32.75
N SER A 110 1.30 13.17 32.65
CA SER A 110 2.16 11.98 32.68
C SER A 110 2.73 11.58 31.31
N ALA A 111 2.33 12.27 30.23
CA ALA A 111 2.85 12.00 28.91
C ALA A 111 4.33 12.40 28.78
N LEU A 112 5.11 11.57 28.09
CA LEU A 112 6.53 11.80 27.82
C LEU A 112 6.68 12.35 26.40
N ILE A 113 7.19 13.57 26.27
CA ILE A 113 7.33 14.26 24.98
C ILE A 113 8.82 14.42 24.68
N GLY A 114 9.26 13.90 23.53
CA GLY A 114 10.63 14.01 23.04
C GLY A 114 11.00 15.41 22.54
N GLU A 115 12.18 15.53 21.95
CA GLU A 115 12.68 16.79 21.42
C GLU A 115 12.03 17.16 20.09
N ARG A 116 11.85 18.48 19.85
CA ARG A 116 11.38 19.01 18.56
C ARG A 116 10.03 18.42 18.10
N VAL A 117 9.20 17.98 19.03
CA VAL A 117 7.85 17.49 18.77
C VAL A 117 6.91 18.67 18.50
N TRP A 118 6.13 18.55 17.42
CA TRP A 118 5.09 19.52 17.07
C TRP A 118 3.70 18.90 17.31
N ILE A 119 2.91 19.52 18.19
CA ILE A 119 1.54 19.11 18.54
C ILE A 119 0.58 20.22 18.14
N GLY A 120 -0.28 19.92 17.17
CA GLY A 120 -1.22 20.84 16.57
C GLY A 120 -2.45 21.14 17.42
N PRO A 121 -3.33 22.03 16.91
CA PRO A 121 -4.55 22.39 17.62
C PRO A 121 -5.45 21.19 17.84
N THR A 122 -6.15 21.17 18.98
CA THR A 122 -7.14 20.15 19.36
C THR A 122 -6.62 18.71 19.38
N CYS A 123 -5.30 18.49 19.36
CA CYS A 123 -4.72 17.18 19.60
C CYS A 123 -4.98 16.73 21.03
N VAL A 124 -5.10 15.42 21.23
CA VAL A 124 -5.24 14.81 22.56
C VAL A 124 -4.15 13.78 22.75
N VAL A 125 -3.37 13.91 23.83
CA VAL A 125 -2.33 12.97 24.23
C VAL A 125 -2.68 12.41 25.61
N GLY A 126 -2.97 11.11 25.65
CA GLY A 126 -3.48 10.42 26.84
C GLY A 126 -2.43 10.12 27.90
N ALA A 127 -2.90 9.67 29.06
CA ALA A 127 -2.06 9.37 30.22
C ALA A 127 -1.01 8.28 29.93
N GLY A 128 0.23 8.54 30.34
CA GLY A 128 1.37 7.63 30.18
C GLY A 128 1.79 7.40 28.72
N ALA A 129 1.26 8.17 27.76
CA ALA A 129 1.70 8.09 26.37
C ALA A 129 3.15 8.58 26.21
N SER A 130 3.85 8.08 25.20
CA SER A 130 5.21 8.55 24.87
C SER A 130 5.35 8.91 23.41
N ILE A 131 5.93 10.08 23.12
CA ILE A 131 6.19 10.58 21.78
C ILE A 131 7.70 10.76 21.60
N GLY A 132 8.30 10.08 20.62
CA GLY A 132 9.71 10.24 20.29
C GLY A 132 10.02 11.55 19.57
N ASP A 133 11.31 11.82 19.42
CA ASP A 133 11.82 13.07 18.85
C ASP A 133 11.31 13.31 17.41
N ASP A 134 11.21 14.59 17.04
CA ASP A 134 10.87 15.04 15.69
C ASP A 134 9.51 14.56 15.17
N CYS A 135 8.60 14.16 16.07
CA CYS A 135 7.24 13.80 15.68
C CYS A 135 6.36 15.01 15.40
N VAL A 136 5.40 14.83 14.50
CA VAL A 136 4.41 15.85 14.14
C VAL A 136 3.01 15.25 14.28
N LEU A 137 2.22 15.81 15.18
CA LEU A 137 0.81 15.50 15.36
C LEU A 137 -0.02 16.66 14.81
N GLN A 138 -0.67 16.46 13.67
CA GLN A 138 -1.50 17.47 13.02
C GLN A 138 -2.87 17.60 13.69
N ALA A 139 -3.59 18.68 13.33
CA ALA A 139 -4.81 19.12 14.01
C ALA A 139 -5.80 17.97 14.31
N GLY A 140 -6.17 17.83 15.59
CA GLY A 140 -7.12 16.82 16.04
C GLY A 140 -6.61 15.38 16.04
N ALA A 141 -5.32 15.13 15.78
CA ALA A 141 -4.73 13.81 15.98
C ALA A 141 -4.80 13.39 17.45
N GLN A 142 -4.98 12.09 17.70
CA GLN A 142 -5.11 11.53 19.03
C GLN A 142 -4.10 10.42 19.28
N LEU A 143 -3.43 10.52 20.42
CA LEU A 143 -2.60 9.48 20.99
C LEU A 143 -3.25 8.99 22.28
N GLY A 144 -3.66 7.73 22.31
CA GLY A 144 -4.35 7.10 23.44
C GLY A 144 -3.47 6.94 24.67
N ALA A 145 -4.07 6.49 25.77
CA ALA A 145 -3.35 6.23 27.01
C ALA A 145 -2.32 5.12 26.82
N ARG A 146 -1.10 5.33 27.32
CA ARG A 146 0.05 4.40 27.23
C ARG A 146 0.46 4.05 25.80
N ALA A 147 -0.09 4.72 24.79
CA ALA A 147 0.32 4.56 23.41
C ALA A 147 1.73 5.12 23.20
N ARG A 148 2.49 4.51 22.29
CA ARG A 148 3.90 4.83 22.06
C ARG A 148 4.15 5.16 20.60
N LEU A 149 4.65 6.36 20.34
CA LEU A 149 5.19 6.77 19.05
C LEU A 149 6.72 6.81 19.14
N GLY A 150 7.38 6.19 18.17
CA GLY A 150 8.82 6.30 17.94
C GLY A 150 9.21 7.71 17.48
N ARG A 151 10.35 7.82 16.80
CA ARG A 151 10.88 9.10 16.30
C ARG A 151 10.39 9.40 14.90
N ARG A 152 10.32 10.68 14.53
CA ARG A 152 10.00 11.16 13.17
C ARG A 152 8.66 10.63 12.64
N CYS A 153 7.70 10.34 13.51
CA CYS A 153 6.36 9.91 13.12
C CYS A 153 5.51 11.12 12.70
N LEU A 154 4.61 10.91 11.75
CA LEU A 154 3.63 11.91 11.32
C LEU A 154 2.22 11.36 11.48
N LEU A 155 1.43 12.01 12.33
CA LEU A 155 -0.01 11.81 12.40
C LEU A 155 -0.68 12.98 11.68
N HIS A 156 -1.33 12.69 10.56
CA HIS A 156 -2.16 13.65 9.84
C HIS A 156 -3.43 14.02 10.62
N PRO A 157 -4.23 15.00 10.16
CA PRO A 157 -5.33 15.52 10.94
C PRO A 157 -6.33 14.40 11.26
N ARG A 158 -6.73 14.33 12.54
CA ARG A 158 -7.66 13.32 13.04
C ARG A 158 -7.22 11.88 12.80
N ALA A 159 -5.92 11.60 12.72
CA ALA A 159 -5.40 10.25 12.82
C ALA A 159 -5.38 9.83 14.31
N LEU A 160 -5.72 8.56 14.59
CA LEU A 160 -5.86 8.03 15.94
C LEU A 160 -4.94 6.82 16.12
N LEU A 161 -4.02 6.91 17.07
CA LEU A 161 -3.31 5.77 17.63
C LEU A 161 -3.86 5.53 19.04
N LEU A 162 -4.70 4.50 19.20
CA LEU A 162 -5.45 4.26 20.42
C LEU A 162 -4.61 3.62 21.53
N ASP A 163 -5.23 3.40 22.68
CA ASP A 163 -4.57 2.98 23.92
C ASP A 163 -3.65 1.76 23.72
N ASP A 164 -2.51 1.76 24.41
CA ASP A 164 -1.54 0.65 24.43
C ASP A 164 -0.94 0.25 23.06
N CYS A 165 -1.32 0.91 21.96
CA CYS A 165 -0.75 0.68 20.64
C CYS A 165 0.65 1.29 20.53
N VAL A 166 1.48 0.64 19.72
CA VAL A 166 2.88 0.99 19.54
C VAL A 166 3.13 1.22 18.06
N ALA A 167 3.75 2.35 17.74
CA ALA A 167 4.31 2.64 16.42
C ALA A 167 5.79 2.96 16.58
N ALA A 168 6.63 2.25 15.82
CA ALA A 168 8.06 2.49 15.77
C ALA A 168 8.39 3.78 14.99
N ASP A 169 9.66 3.97 14.63
CA ASP A 169 10.14 5.19 13.98
C ASP A 169 9.59 5.37 12.55
N GLU A 170 9.43 6.62 12.12
CA GLU A 170 9.05 7.02 10.76
C GLU A 170 7.70 6.46 10.31
N VAL A 171 6.78 6.23 11.24
CA VAL A 171 5.40 5.82 10.93
C VAL A 171 4.58 7.02 10.48
N VAL A 172 3.82 6.85 9.41
CA VAL A 172 2.87 7.85 8.90
C VAL A 172 1.45 7.31 9.01
N LEU A 173 0.59 8.04 9.72
CA LEU A 173 -0.85 7.78 9.75
C LEU A 173 -1.56 8.92 9.01
N GLN A 174 -2.19 8.60 7.88
CA GLN A 174 -2.93 9.56 7.07
C GLN A 174 -4.24 9.99 7.75
N ALA A 175 -4.88 11.03 7.21
CA ALA A 175 -6.04 11.66 7.84
C ALA A 175 -7.16 10.63 8.10
N GLY A 176 -7.71 10.64 9.32
CA GLY A 176 -8.79 9.75 9.73
C GLY A 176 -8.40 8.28 9.89
N ALA A 177 -7.12 7.89 9.73
CA ALA A 177 -6.69 6.53 10.03
C ALA A 177 -6.92 6.20 11.51
N VAL A 178 -7.44 5.00 11.79
CA VAL A 178 -7.71 4.51 13.15
C VAL A 178 -6.90 3.25 13.40
N VAL A 179 -6.04 3.30 14.41
CA VAL A 179 -5.18 2.18 14.82
C VAL A 179 -5.52 1.81 16.25
N GLY A 180 -5.99 0.59 16.46
CA GLY A 180 -6.31 0.03 17.78
C GLY A 180 -7.79 -0.01 18.13
N SER A 181 -8.70 0.10 17.16
CA SER A 181 -10.14 -0.10 17.39
C SER A 181 -10.44 -1.52 17.84
N ASP A 182 -11.55 -1.73 18.53
CA ASP A 182 -12.03 -3.08 18.80
C ASP A 182 -12.40 -3.78 17.49
N GLY A 183 -11.85 -4.97 17.27
CA GLY A 183 -12.27 -5.84 16.18
C GLY A 183 -13.68 -6.41 16.35
N PHE A 184 -14.14 -7.13 15.33
CA PHE A 184 -15.45 -7.78 15.28
C PHE A 184 -15.51 -9.07 16.12
N GLY A 185 -15.38 -8.96 17.43
CA GLY A 185 -15.47 -10.08 18.38
C GLY A 185 -16.85 -10.18 19.04
N TYR A 186 -17.67 -11.12 18.58
CA TYR A 186 -19.00 -11.40 19.17
C TYR A 186 -19.27 -12.90 19.24
N ALA A 187 -19.82 -13.37 20.36
CA ALA A 187 -20.37 -14.73 20.50
C ALA A 187 -21.90 -14.68 20.30
N PHE A 188 -22.49 -15.72 19.70
CA PHE A 188 -23.94 -15.84 19.60
C PHE A 188 -24.45 -16.75 20.73
N VAL A 189 -25.09 -16.15 21.74
CA VAL A 189 -25.57 -16.81 22.96
C VAL A 189 -27.04 -16.48 23.14
N ASP A 190 -27.88 -17.50 23.34
CA ASP A 190 -29.34 -17.35 23.54
C ASP A 190 -30.03 -16.44 22.51
N GLY A 191 -29.65 -16.58 21.23
CA GLY A 191 -30.25 -15.82 20.13
C GLY A 191 -29.75 -14.37 20.00
N ARG A 192 -28.69 -13.98 20.72
CA ARG A 192 -28.15 -12.60 20.72
C ARG A 192 -26.64 -12.59 20.54
N TYR A 193 -26.13 -11.52 19.92
CA TYR A 193 -24.69 -11.26 19.89
C TYR A 193 -24.22 -10.62 21.20
N VAL A 194 -23.24 -11.25 21.84
CA VAL A 194 -22.59 -10.78 23.07
C VAL A 194 -21.17 -10.35 22.71
N LYS A 195 -20.81 -9.11 23.06
CA LYS A 195 -19.49 -8.55 22.79
C LYS A 195 -18.41 -9.34 23.52
N ILE A 196 -17.36 -9.70 22.79
CA ILE A 196 -16.11 -10.23 23.35
C ILE A 196 -15.11 -9.07 23.44
N PRO A 197 -14.75 -8.63 24.67
CA PRO A 197 -13.76 -7.56 24.84
C PRO A 197 -12.45 -7.88 24.13
N GLN A 198 -11.89 -6.87 23.45
CA GLN A 198 -10.59 -6.95 22.79
C GLN A 198 -9.58 -6.26 23.69
N ILE A 199 -8.67 -7.03 24.28
CA ILE A 199 -7.72 -6.55 25.30
C ILE A 199 -6.27 -6.50 24.80
N GLY A 200 -6.04 -6.85 23.54
CA GLY A 200 -4.74 -6.73 22.89
C GLY A 200 -4.46 -5.32 22.37
N ASN A 201 -3.40 -5.18 21.59
CA ASN A 201 -3.00 -3.92 20.98
C ASN A 201 -2.68 -4.07 19.48
N VAL A 202 -2.14 -2.99 18.89
CA VAL A 202 -1.54 -2.99 17.56
C VAL A 202 -0.07 -2.59 17.69
N VAL A 203 0.79 -3.26 16.95
CA VAL A 203 2.22 -2.94 16.85
C VAL A 203 2.59 -2.67 15.39
N LEU A 204 3.00 -1.43 15.10
CA LEU A 204 3.46 -0.98 13.78
C LEU A 204 5.00 -0.91 13.78
N GLY A 205 5.62 -1.61 12.83
CA GLY A 205 7.06 -1.54 12.56
C GLY A 205 7.48 -0.19 11.98
N ALA A 206 8.80 0.02 11.85
CA ALA A 206 9.33 1.28 11.37
C ALA A 206 8.95 1.53 9.89
N ARG A 207 8.83 2.80 9.49
CA ARG A 207 8.50 3.21 8.10
C ARG A 207 7.17 2.66 7.56
N VAL A 208 6.26 2.21 8.44
CA VAL A 208 4.90 1.83 8.06
C VAL A 208 4.10 3.08 7.68
N GLU A 209 3.30 2.98 6.64
CA GLU A 209 2.36 4.04 6.25
C GLU A 209 0.94 3.48 6.15
N ILE A 210 0.01 4.14 6.83
CA ILE A 210 -1.41 3.78 6.89
C ILE A 210 -2.22 4.87 6.23
N GLY A 211 -2.96 4.51 5.19
CA GLY A 211 -3.77 5.38 4.35
C GLY A 211 -4.97 5.99 5.04
N ALA A 212 -5.57 6.98 4.38
CA ALA A 212 -6.66 7.77 4.91
C ALA A 212 -7.89 6.89 5.19
N ASN A 213 -8.49 7.08 6.36
CA ASN A 213 -9.64 6.30 6.85
C ASN A 213 -9.43 4.77 6.80
N ALA A 214 -8.19 4.30 6.82
CA ALA A 214 -7.92 2.88 7.04
C ALA A 214 -8.06 2.54 8.53
N CYS A 215 -8.50 1.32 8.82
CA CYS A 215 -8.74 0.83 10.17
C CYS A 215 -7.90 -0.42 10.43
N ILE A 216 -7.10 -0.39 11.49
CA ILE A 216 -6.30 -1.51 11.97
C ILE A 216 -6.81 -1.87 13.36
N ASP A 217 -7.55 -2.97 13.47
CA ASP A 217 -8.13 -3.39 14.72
C ASP A 217 -7.07 -3.96 15.66
N ARG A 218 -7.22 -3.68 16.95
CA ARG A 218 -6.44 -4.33 17.99
C ARG A 218 -6.79 -5.81 18.06
N ALA A 219 -5.82 -6.61 18.49
CA ALA A 219 -6.04 -8.02 18.71
C ALA A 219 -7.01 -8.29 19.88
N GLN A 220 -7.70 -9.43 19.84
CA GLN A 220 -8.47 -9.89 20.99
C GLN A 220 -7.57 -10.12 22.20
N THR A 221 -6.46 -10.81 21.99
CA THR A 221 -5.35 -10.99 22.91
C THR A 221 -4.04 -10.89 22.14
N GLY A 222 -2.96 -10.44 22.78
CA GLY A 222 -1.68 -10.22 22.11
C GLY A 222 -1.72 -8.98 21.21
N SER A 223 -1.25 -9.10 19.97
CA SER A 223 -1.08 -7.96 19.07
C SER A 223 -1.54 -8.26 17.64
N THR A 224 -2.17 -7.29 16.99
CA THR A 224 -2.18 -7.19 15.53
C THR A 224 -0.85 -6.55 15.12
N THR A 225 -0.11 -7.14 14.18
CA THR A 225 1.25 -6.68 13.85
C THR A 225 1.37 -6.29 12.38
N ILE A 226 2.04 -5.16 12.13
CA ILE A 226 2.33 -4.66 10.78
C ILE A 226 3.84 -4.48 10.66
N GLY A 227 4.46 -5.29 9.80
CA GLY A 227 5.91 -5.33 9.63
C GLY A 227 6.47 -4.05 9.01
N GLU A 228 7.78 -3.86 9.21
CA GLU A 228 8.53 -2.71 8.74
C GLU A 228 8.32 -2.41 7.24
N GLY A 229 8.18 -1.12 6.91
CA GLY A 229 8.13 -0.64 5.54
C GLY A 229 6.85 -0.99 4.78
N THR A 230 5.86 -1.60 5.43
CA THR A 230 4.57 -1.94 4.85
C THR A 230 3.73 -0.70 4.57
N LYS A 231 3.09 -0.67 3.39
CA LYS A 231 2.31 0.45 2.86
C LYS A 231 0.86 0.00 2.67
N ILE A 232 -0.03 0.61 3.44
CA ILE A 232 -1.46 0.32 3.44
C ILE A 232 -2.18 1.55 2.90
N ASP A 233 -2.91 1.38 1.80
CA ASP A 233 -3.63 2.46 1.13
C ASP A 233 -4.96 2.78 1.83
N ASN A 234 -5.69 3.75 1.30
CA ASN A 234 -6.90 4.31 1.86
C ASN A 234 -8.01 3.26 2.00
N LEU A 235 -8.85 3.43 3.04
CA LEU A 235 -10.05 2.61 3.27
C LEU A 235 -9.76 1.10 3.38
N VAL A 236 -8.54 0.71 3.74
CA VAL A 236 -8.21 -0.70 4.02
C VAL A 236 -8.69 -1.06 5.43
N GLN A 237 -9.22 -2.28 5.56
CA GLN A 237 -9.52 -2.89 6.86
C GLN A 237 -8.51 -4.01 7.14
N VAL A 238 -7.84 -3.92 8.29
CA VAL A 238 -7.06 -5.02 8.87
C VAL A 238 -7.72 -5.42 10.20
N ALA A 239 -8.35 -6.58 10.22
CA ALA A 239 -9.05 -7.07 11.41
C ALA A 239 -8.10 -7.55 12.51
N HIS A 240 -8.69 -7.87 13.66
CA HIS A 240 -7.98 -8.30 14.87
C HIS A 240 -7.06 -9.51 14.63
N ASN A 241 -5.92 -9.53 15.32
CA ASN A 241 -4.93 -10.62 15.31
C ASN A 241 -4.29 -10.89 13.95
N CYS A 242 -4.42 -9.99 12.98
CA CYS A 242 -3.67 -10.11 11.73
C CYS A 242 -2.17 -9.91 11.97
N GLU A 243 -1.36 -10.62 11.17
CA GLU A 243 0.10 -10.49 11.16
C GLU A 243 0.54 -10.20 9.73
N LEU A 244 1.05 -9.00 9.47
CA LEU A 244 1.57 -8.61 8.17
C LEU A 244 3.09 -8.51 8.23
N GLY A 245 3.75 -9.13 7.25
CA GLY A 245 5.20 -9.08 7.08
C GLY A 245 5.71 -7.70 6.67
N ARG A 246 6.99 -7.66 6.29
CA ARG A 246 7.72 -6.47 5.87
C ARG A 246 7.46 -6.15 4.41
N HIS A 247 7.48 -4.85 4.10
CA HIS A 247 7.36 -4.33 2.73
C HIS A 247 6.15 -4.88 1.96
N VAL A 248 5.04 -5.10 2.67
CA VAL A 248 3.77 -5.46 2.04
C VAL A 248 3.14 -4.20 1.44
N GLY A 249 2.63 -4.28 0.22
CA GLY A 249 1.86 -3.21 -0.42
C GLY A 249 0.39 -3.62 -0.51
N ILE A 250 -0.51 -2.88 0.12
CA ILE A 250 -1.95 -3.14 0.11
C ILE A 250 -2.68 -1.94 -0.50
N ALA A 251 -3.29 -2.14 -1.66
CA ALA A 251 -4.07 -1.09 -2.33
C ALA A 251 -5.48 -0.94 -1.74
N ALA A 252 -6.09 0.21 -2.05
CA ALA A 252 -7.30 0.70 -1.40
C ALA A 252 -8.45 -0.32 -1.35
N GLN A 253 -9.26 -0.20 -0.29
CA GLN A 253 -10.46 -1.00 -0.06
C GLN A 253 -10.21 -2.51 0.08
N THR A 254 -8.96 -2.93 0.28
CA THR A 254 -8.67 -4.31 0.66
C THR A 254 -9.20 -4.59 2.07
N GLY A 255 -9.77 -5.78 2.28
CA GLY A 255 -10.27 -6.22 3.58
C GLY A 255 -9.61 -7.52 4.02
N LEU A 256 -8.87 -7.48 5.13
CA LEU A 256 -8.29 -8.66 5.75
C LEU A 256 -9.13 -9.08 6.94
N ALA A 257 -9.66 -10.30 6.90
CA ALA A 257 -10.40 -10.87 8.02
C ALA A 257 -9.47 -11.35 9.14
N GLY A 258 -10.03 -11.51 10.34
CA GLY A 258 -9.26 -11.72 11.57
C GLY A 258 -8.30 -12.91 11.49
N THR A 259 -7.14 -12.77 12.14
CA THR A 259 -6.07 -13.80 12.18
C THR A 259 -5.52 -14.18 10.80
N THR A 260 -5.68 -13.33 9.77
CA THR A 260 -4.97 -13.51 8.49
C THR A 260 -3.47 -13.25 8.70
N ILE A 261 -2.63 -14.15 8.20
CA ILE A 261 -1.17 -14.01 8.19
C ILE A 261 -0.71 -13.72 6.77
N VAL A 262 0.06 -12.64 6.60
CA VAL A 262 0.61 -12.19 5.31
C VAL A 262 2.13 -12.17 5.42
N GLY A 263 2.81 -12.87 4.52
CA GLY A 263 4.27 -12.92 4.45
C GLY A 263 4.92 -11.62 3.95
N ASP A 264 6.24 -11.66 3.79
CA ASP A 264 7.03 -10.51 3.36
C ASP A 264 6.86 -10.23 1.85
N TYR A 265 6.94 -8.96 1.46
CA TYR A 265 6.92 -8.50 0.06
C TYR A 265 5.66 -8.89 -0.73
N VAL A 266 4.54 -9.10 -0.03
CA VAL A 266 3.23 -9.36 -0.65
C VAL A 266 2.68 -8.08 -1.26
N ARG A 267 2.02 -8.20 -2.42
CA ARG A 267 1.32 -7.09 -3.08
C ARG A 267 -0.15 -7.45 -3.26
N MET A 268 -1.04 -6.59 -2.79
CA MET A 268 -2.49 -6.78 -2.92
C MET A 268 -3.07 -5.63 -3.74
N GLY A 269 -3.67 -5.95 -4.88
CA GLY A 269 -4.44 -4.99 -5.67
C GLY A 269 -5.71 -4.54 -4.95
N GLY A 270 -6.32 -3.47 -5.43
CA GLY A 270 -7.48 -2.86 -4.76
C GLY A 270 -8.64 -3.84 -4.62
N GLN A 271 -9.39 -3.71 -3.53
CA GLN A 271 -10.56 -4.55 -3.21
C GLN A 271 -10.25 -6.05 -3.11
N VAL A 272 -9.01 -6.45 -2.80
CA VAL A 272 -8.73 -7.83 -2.40
C VAL A 272 -9.44 -8.14 -1.08
N GLY A 273 -9.92 -9.36 -0.91
CA GLY A 273 -10.55 -9.81 0.32
C GLY A 273 -9.98 -11.14 0.79
N THR A 274 -9.82 -11.32 2.09
CA THR A 274 -9.43 -12.62 2.68
C THR A 274 -10.54 -13.19 3.55
N LYS A 275 -10.66 -14.51 3.57
CA LYS A 275 -11.31 -15.23 4.67
C LYS A 275 -10.43 -15.12 5.92
N GLY A 276 -11.03 -15.22 7.11
CA GLY A 276 -10.27 -15.29 8.35
C GLY A 276 -9.39 -16.55 8.41
N HIS A 277 -8.32 -16.47 9.19
CA HIS A 277 -7.38 -17.58 9.45
C HIS A 277 -6.67 -18.15 8.21
N VAL A 278 -6.50 -17.36 7.15
CA VAL A 278 -5.70 -17.78 5.98
C VAL A 278 -4.25 -17.31 6.09
N ARG A 279 -3.34 -18.07 5.49
CA ARG A 279 -1.92 -17.71 5.35
C ARG A 279 -1.59 -17.40 3.89
N ILE A 280 -1.04 -16.21 3.66
CA ILE A 280 -0.48 -15.79 2.37
C ILE A 280 1.04 -15.76 2.51
N GLY A 281 1.73 -16.58 1.72
CA GLY A 281 3.19 -16.70 1.74
C GLY A 281 3.90 -15.50 1.13
N ASP A 282 5.22 -15.47 1.29
CA ASP A 282 6.07 -14.38 0.82
C ASP A 282 5.98 -14.18 -0.69
N ARG A 283 6.15 -12.93 -1.13
CA ARG A 283 6.24 -12.54 -2.55
C ARG A 283 5.02 -12.94 -3.39
N VAL A 284 3.88 -13.17 -2.75
CA VAL A 284 2.58 -13.34 -3.44
C VAL A 284 2.10 -11.99 -3.98
N ALA A 285 1.57 -11.99 -5.20
CA ALA A 285 0.86 -10.86 -5.78
C ALA A 285 -0.60 -11.24 -6.04
N LEU A 286 -1.53 -10.51 -5.41
CA LEU A 286 -2.97 -10.67 -5.59
C LEU A 286 -3.48 -9.58 -6.54
N VAL A 287 -4.05 -9.99 -7.67
CA VAL A 287 -4.73 -9.07 -8.58
C VAL A 287 -5.95 -8.47 -7.88
N GLY A 288 -6.31 -7.23 -8.21
CA GLY A 288 -7.47 -6.55 -7.61
C GLY A 288 -8.76 -7.37 -7.68
N LYS A 289 -9.64 -7.17 -6.69
CA LYS A 289 -10.90 -7.91 -6.51
C LYS A 289 -10.77 -9.42 -6.27
N SER A 290 -9.57 -9.91 -5.98
CA SER A 290 -9.39 -11.34 -5.70
C SER A 290 -9.84 -11.71 -4.28
N GLY A 291 -10.53 -12.85 -4.15
CA GLY A 291 -10.88 -13.45 -2.88
C GLY A 291 -9.94 -14.59 -2.49
N VAL A 292 -9.34 -14.53 -1.31
CA VAL A 292 -8.45 -15.57 -0.76
C VAL A 292 -9.22 -16.41 0.26
N TRP A 293 -9.57 -17.63 -0.14
CA TRP A 293 -10.41 -18.54 0.66
C TRP A 293 -9.61 -19.67 1.33
N LYS A 294 -8.37 -19.87 0.90
CA LYS A 294 -7.44 -20.91 1.34
C LYS A 294 -6.02 -20.36 1.35
N ASP A 295 -5.14 -21.04 2.07
CA ASP A 295 -3.73 -20.67 2.14
C ASP A 295 -3.08 -20.64 0.74
N LEU A 296 -2.25 -19.62 0.54
CA LEU A 296 -1.43 -19.44 -0.65
C LEU A 296 0.03 -19.59 -0.23
N THR A 297 0.57 -20.79 -0.32
CA THR A 297 1.92 -21.09 0.19
C THR A 297 3.04 -20.88 -0.82
N GLN A 298 2.70 -20.74 -2.11
CA GLN A 298 3.69 -20.59 -3.17
C GLN A 298 3.79 -19.12 -3.60
N PRO A 299 5.00 -18.61 -3.88
CA PRO A 299 5.15 -17.30 -4.49
C PRO A 299 4.54 -17.32 -5.90
N GLY A 300 3.97 -16.19 -6.33
CA GLY A 300 3.36 -16.09 -7.64
C GLY A 300 2.27 -15.03 -7.72
N VAL A 301 1.66 -14.93 -8.91
CA VAL A 301 0.53 -14.03 -9.17
C VAL A 301 -0.76 -14.85 -9.12
N TYR A 302 -1.69 -14.45 -8.26
CA TYR A 302 -3.00 -15.05 -8.09
C TYR A 302 -4.06 -14.00 -8.41
N GLY A 303 -5.15 -14.38 -9.09
CA GLY A 303 -6.16 -13.42 -9.54
C GLY A 303 -7.49 -14.07 -9.92
N GLY A 304 -8.57 -13.27 -10.04
CA GLY A 304 -9.87 -13.81 -10.51
C GLY A 304 -11.15 -12.96 -10.51
N SER A 305 -11.17 -11.71 -10.97
CA SER A 305 -12.41 -11.05 -11.43
C SER A 305 -12.08 -9.98 -12.47
N PRO A 306 -11.57 -10.39 -13.64
CA PRO A 306 -11.22 -9.44 -14.68
C PRO A 306 -12.49 -8.87 -15.34
N ALA A 307 -12.43 -7.61 -15.74
CA ALA A 307 -13.43 -7.07 -16.66
C ALA A 307 -13.27 -7.77 -18.01
N VAL A 308 -14.33 -8.41 -18.47
CA VAL A 308 -14.43 -9.03 -19.79
C VAL A 308 -15.70 -8.52 -20.48
N GLU A 309 -15.86 -8.79 -21.76
CA GLU A 309 -17.07 -8.43 -22.48
C GLU A 309 -18.31 -9.09 -21.83
N GLN A 310 -19.35 -8.30 -21.57
CA GLN A 310 -20.45 -8.68 -20.70
C GLN A 310 -21.27 -9.86 -21.24
N ARG A 311 -21.50 -9.92 -22.55
CA ARG A 311 -22.25 -11.02 -23.16
C ARG A 311 -21.49 -12.34 -23.06
N ALA A 312 -20.18 -12.31 -23.30
CA ALA A 312 -19.30 -13.46 -23.13
C ALA A 312 -19.28 -13.94 -21.67
N GLU A 313 -19.26 -13.02 -20.70
CA GLU A 313 -19.33 -13.37 -19.27
C GLU A 313 -20.65 -14.03 -18.89
N LEU A 314 -21.79 -13.48 -19.33
CA LEU A 314 -23.11 -14.07 -19.05
C LEU A 314 -23.21 -15.48 -19.65
N GLN A 315 -22.69 -15.68 -20.86
CA GLN A 315 -22.63 -17.01 -21.47
C GLN A 315 -21.75 -17.97 -20.65
N ARG A 316 -20.56 -17.52 -20.21
CA ARG A 316 -19.67 -18.30 -19.35
C ARG A 316 -20.35 -18.71 -18.04
N GLN A 317 -21.09 -17.79 -17.41
CA GLN A 317 -21.83 -18.08 -16.18
C GLN A 317 -22.92 -19.13 -16.36
N VAL A 318 -23.65 -19.10 -17.48
CA VAL A 318 -24.64 -20.14 -17.82
C VAL A 318 -23.96 -21.51 -17.96
N LEU A 319 -22.81 -21.57 -18.65
CA LEU A 319 -22.06 -22.81 -18.82
C LEU A 319 -21.53 -23.35 -17.49
N LEU A 320 -21.04 -22.49 -16.59
CA LEU A 320 -20.62 -22.89 -15.25
C LEU A 320 -21.77 -23.52 -14.46
N ARG A 321 -22.99 -22.97 -14.56
CA ARG A 321 -24.19 -23.57 -13.94
C ARG A 321 -24.54 -24.95 -14.52
N GLN A 322 -24.24 -25.18 -15.80
CA GLN A 322 -24.48 -26.45 -16.49
C GLN A 322 -23.36 -27.49 -16.28
N LEU A 323 -22.20 -27.07 -15.76
CA LEU A 323 -21.01 -27.91 -15.62
C LEU A 323 -21.26 -29.25 -14.89
N PRO A 324 -22.05 -29.32 -13.80
CA PRO A 324 -22.36 -30.60 -13.16
C PRO A 324 -23.05 -31.59 -14.12
N LYS A 325 -24.06 -31.12 -14.87
CA LYS A 325 -24.78 -31.95 -15.84
C LYS A 325 -23.88 -32.41 -16.99
N LEU A 326 -22.96 -31.55 -17.43
CA LEU A 326 -21.98 -31.90 -18.45
C LEU A 326 -21.01 -32.97 -17.95
N LEU A 327 -20.54 -32.87 -16.70
CA LEU A 327 -19.67 -33.87 -16.09
C LEU A 327 -20.37 -35.24 -15.99
N ASP A 328 -21.64 -35.28 -15.60
CA ASP A 328 -22.43 -36.52 -15.57
C ASP A 328 -22.57 -37.16 -16.95
N ARG A 329 -22.79 -36.35 -17.99
CA ARG A 329 -22.86 -36.82 -19.38
C ARG A 329 -21.51 -37.38 -19.85
N VAL A 330 -20.40 -36.73 -19.54
CA VAL A 330 -19.05 -37.22 -19.88
C VAL A 330 -18.78 -38.57 -19.21
N ARG A 331 -19.07 -38.70 -17.91
CA ARG A 331 -18.93 -39.98 -17.19
C ARG A 331 -19.83 -41.09 -17.72
N ALA A 332 -21.02 -40.76 -18.23
CA ALA A 332 -21.90 -41.73 -18.88
C ALA A 332 -21.33 -42.21 -20.22
N LEU A 333 -20.79 -41.30 -21.03
CA LEU A 333 -20.13 -41.63 -22.29
C LEU A 333 -18.88 -42.47 -22.09
N GLU A 334 -18.00 -42.11 -21.14
CA GLU A 334 -16.80 -42.90 -20.82
C GLU A 334 -17.18 -44.34 -20.43
N ARG A 335 -18.17 -44.52 -19.55
CA ARG A 335 -18.66 -45.85 -19.17
C ARG A 335 -19.17 -46.67 -20.36
N ALA A 336 -19.89 -46.03 -21.29
CA ALA A 336 -20.38 -46.70 -22.49
C ALA A 336 -19.25 -47.10 -23.45
N SER A 337 -18.26 -46.23 -23.66
CA SER A 337 -17.11 -46.49 -24.54
C SER A 337 -16.16 -47.58 -24.03
N PHE A 338 -16.01 -47.75 -22.70
CA PHE A 338 -15.24 -48.86 -22.13
C PHE A 338 -16.00 -50.21 -22.06
N SER A 339 -17.28 -50.22 -22.45
CA SER A 339 -18.13 -51.42 -22.42
C SER A 339 -18.44 -52.03 -23.79
N ALA A 340 -17.95 -51.43 -24.88
CA ALA A 340 -18.10 -51.98 -26.22
C ALA A 340 -17.02 -53.06 -26.47
N PRO A 341 -17.37 -54.34 -26.69
CA PRO A 341 -16.39 -55.33 -27.11
C PRO A 341 -15.80 -54.92 -28.47
N HIS A 342 -14.48 -55.08 -28.64
CA HIS A 342 -13.86 -55.08 -29.96
C HIS A 342 -14.53 -56.15 -30.81
N ASP A 343 -15.42 -55.75 -31.70
CA ASP A 343 -16.00 -56.62 -32.71
C ASP A 343 -14.87 -56.97 -33.69
N THR A 344 -14.17 -58.07 -33.42
CA THR A 344 -13.27 -58.69 -34.39
C THR A 344 -14.12 -59.21 -35.52
N GLN A 345 -14.29 -58.41 -36.58
CA GLN A 345 -14.64 -58.94 -37.89
C GLN A 345 -13.54 -59.92 -38.31
N ARG A 346 -13.81 -61.21 -38.11
CA ARG A 346 -13.21 -62.29 -38.89
C ARG A 346 -14.02 -62.39 -40.17
N ASP A 347 -13.50 -61.83 -41.24
CA ASP A 347 -13.89 -62.24 -42.59
C ASP A 347 -12.94 -63.39 -42.99
N GLU A 348 -13.49 -64.61 -43.00
CA GLU A 348 -13.02 -65.74 -43.82
C GLU A 348 -13.94 -65.85 -45.04
#